data_AF-A0A8J3H422-F1
#
_entry.id   AF-A0A8J3H422-F1
#
_cell.length_a   1.000
_cell.length_b   1.000
_cell.length_c   1.000
_cell.angle_alpha   90.00
_cell.angle_beta   90.00
_cell.angle_gamma   90.00
#
_symmetry.space_group_name_H-M   'P 1'
#
loop_
_entity.id
_entity.type
_entity.pdbx_description
1 polymer ?
#
loop_
_entity_poly.entity_id
_entity_poly.type
_entity_poly.pdbx_seq_one_letter_code
_entity_poly.pdbx_strand_id
1 'polypeptide(L)'
;MQVFVQKRVDRKALYGDHASEILDAPYVEELLRDRAAYLYITGHFPSHLRPKTNQYLRQISYFYKRPTSFDGRFGHCKIKDDAIRALGLNDHEMVKAVRAKIQGGYFIQKSRGLGTRNGFSKIFMFTFENGTPVHPITVTLQGAVKDGWD
;
A
#
# COMPACT_ATOMS: atom_id res chain seq x y z
N MET A 1 -7.24 -32.21 -12.22
CA MET A 1 -7.56 -30.87 -11.70
C MET A 1 -7.09 -30.82 -10.25
N GLN A 2 -5.95 -30.18 -9.95
CA GLN A 2 -5.44 -30.11 -8.57
C GLN A 2 -6.24 -29.08 -7.79
N VAL A 3 -6.95 -29.52 -6.74
CA VAL A 3 -7.61 -28.63 -5.79
C VAL A 3 -6.53 -28.07 -4.88
N PHE A 4 -6.08 -26.84 -5.13
CA PHE A 4 -5.20 -26.14 -4.22
C PHE A 4 -5.97 -25.84 -2.94
N VAL A 5 -5.71 -26.62 -1.88
CA VAL A 5 -6.20 -26.31 -0.55
C VAL A 5 -5.57 -24.98 -0.14
N GLN A 6 -6.38 -23.92 -0.17
CA GLN A 6 -5.95 -22.59 0.22
C GLN A 6 -5.61 -22.62 1.72
N LYS A 7 -4.32 -22.74 2.04
CA LYS A 7 -3.82 -22.76 3.41
C LYS A 7 -4.36 -21.53 4.14
N ARG A 8 -5.19 -21.75 5.17
CA ARG A 8 -5.72 -20.67 6.02
C ARG A 8 -4.53 -19.92 6.64
N VAL A 9 -4.58 -18.60 6.59
CA VAL A 9 -3.56 -17.75 7.21
C VAL A 9 -3.72 -17.80 8.73
N ASP A 10 -2.65 -18.13 9.45
CA ASP A 10 -2.63 -18.00 10.90
C ASP A 10 -2.47 -16.53 11.28
N ARG A 11 -3.60 -15.87 11.53
CA ARG A 11 -3.64 -14.43 11.81
C ARG A 11 -3.03 -14.08 13.17
N LYS A 12 -3.06 -14.99 14.14
CA LYS A 12 -2.42 -14.77 15.45
C LYS A 12 -0.90 -14.74 15.29
N ALA A 13 -0.34 -15.72 14.58
CA ALA A 13 1.09 -15.74 14.27
C ALA A 13 1.51 -14.54 13.40
N LEU A 14 0.67 -14.14 12.45
CA LEU A 14 0.94 -13.00 11.57
C LEU A 14 1.09 -11.69 12.35
N TYR A 15 0.15 -11.40 13.25
CA TYR A 15 0.11 -10.14 14.00
C TYR A 15 0.94 -10.16 15.29
N GLY A 16 1.41 -11.34 15.73
CA GLY A 16 2.31 -11.48 16.88
C GLY A 16 1.74 -10.85 18.15
N ASP A 17 2.55 -10.04 18.83
CA ASP A 17 2.20 -9.39 20.09
C ASP A 17 1.00 -8.43 19.97
N HIS A 18 0.64 -8.04 18.75
CA HIS A 18 -0.49 -7.14 18.47
C HIS A 18 -1.77 -7.90 18.07
N ALA A 19 -1.76 -9.24 18.09
CA ALA A 19 -2.86 -10.05 17.61
C ALA A 19 -4.18 -9.78 18.34
N SER A 20 -4.18 -9.69 19.67
CA SER A 20 -5.42 -9.40 20.43
C SER A 20 -6.00 -8.04 20.03
N GLU A 21 -5.17 -7.00 20.03
CA GLU A 21 -5.62 -5.64 19.68
C GLU A 21 -6.19 -5.52 18.26
N ILE A 22 -5.60 -6.23 17.30
CA ILE A 22 -6.03 -6.19 15.89
C ILE A 22 -7.26 -7.08 15.67
N LEU A 23 -7.30 -8.27 16.28
CA LEU A 23 -8.35 -9.26 16.05
C LEU A 23 -9.62 -8.98 16.86
N ASP A 24 -9.49 -8.38 18.04
CA ASP A 24 -10.61 -8.11 18.94
C ASP A 24 -11.34 -6.79 18.58
N ALA A 25 -10.73 -5.95 17.75
CA ALA A 25 -11.27 -4.66 17.33
C ALA A 25 -11.28 -4.52 15.79
N PRO A 26 -12.40 -4.82 15.10
CA PRO A 26 -12.49 -4.79 13.63
C PRO A 26 -12.05 -3.48 12.99
N TYR A 27 -12.34 -2.35 13.63
CA TYR A 27 -11.91 -1.03 13.18
C TYR A 27 -10.38 -0.89 13.11
N VAL A 28 -9.64 -1.51 14.03
CA VAL A 28 -8.17 -1.47 14.02
C VAL A 28 -7.62 -2.20 12.81
N GLU A 29 -8.23 -3.33 12.45
CA GLU A 29 -7.86 -4.08 11.25
C GLU A 29 -8.17 -3.28 9.97
N GLU A 30 -9.33 -2.64 9.86
CA GLU A 30 -9.67 -1.79 8.72
C GLU A 30 -8.67 -0.63 8.58
N LEU A 31 -8.34 0.04 9.68
CA LEU A 31 -7.32 1.08 9.66
C LEU A 31 -5.95 0.54 9.22
N LEU A 32 -5.57 -0.65 9.70
CA LEU A 32 -4.33 -1.30 9.29
C LEU A 32 -4.35 -1.62 7.78
N ARG A 33 -5.49 -2.09 7.26
CA ARG A 33 -5.70 -2.42 5.84
C ARG A 33 -5.41 -1.22 4.93
N ASP A 34 -5.97 -0.06 5.24
CA ASP A 34 -5.75 1.17 4.44
C ASP A 34 -4.28 1.58 4.37
N ARG A 35 -3.58 1.48 5.51
CA ARG A 35 -2.18 1.90 5.64
C ARG A 35 -1.24 0.87 5.03
N ALA A 36 -1.61 -0.41 5.14
CA ALA A 36 -0.95 -1.50 4.46
C ALA A 36 -1.13 -1.39 2.94
N ALA A 37 -2.28 -0.95 2.44
CA ALA A 37 -2.49 -0.71 1.01
C ALA A 37 -1.51 0.33 0.47
N TYR A 38 -1.32 1.46 1.17
CA TYR A 38 -0.31 2.45 0.80
C TYR A 38 1.11 1.85 0.78
N LEU A 39 1.50 1.14 1.84
CA LEU A 39 2.82 0.50 1.93
C LEU A 39 3.02 -0.54 0.82
N TYR A 40 1.97 -1.29 0.48
CA TYR A 40 2.00 -2.30 -0.58
C TYR A 40 2.23 -1.67 -1.95
N ILE A 41 1.56 -0.55 -2.23
CA ILE A 41 1.67 0.20 -3.50
C ILE A 41 3.05 0.88 -3.63
N THR A 42 3.52 1.53 -2.57
CA THR A 42 4.65 2.47 -2.63
C THR A 42 5.96 1.90 -2.10
N GLY A 43 5.91 0.79 -1.37
CA GLY A 43 7.06 0.22 -0.68
C GLY A 43 7.63 1.10 0.44
N HIS A 44 6.86 2.07 0.94
CA HIS A 44 7.25 2.98 2.04
C HIS A 44 6.17 3.11 3.10
N PHE A 45 6.59 3.36 4.35
CA PHE A 45 5.68 3.72 5.42
C PHE A 45 5.09 5.12 5.19
N PRO A 46 3.78 5.34 5.43
CA PRO A 46 3.21 6.68 5.48
C PRO A 46 3.87 7.51 6.59
N SER A 47 4.10 8.80 6.33
CA SER A 47 5.00 9.61 7.18
C SER A 47 4.38 10.16 8.47
N HIS A 48 3.06 10.10 8.61
CA HIS A 48 2.28 10.78 9.66
C HIS A 48 1.53 9.80 10.58
N LEU A 49 1.97 8.53 10.58
CA LEU A 49 1.36 7.51 11.43
C LEU A 49 1.80 7.66 12.88
N ARG A 50 0.87 7.36 13.79
CA ARG A 50 1.20 7.21 15.21
C ARG A 50 2.19 6.05 15.39
N PRO A 51 3.09 6.10 16.39
CA PRO A 51 4.10 5.06 16.62
C PRO A 51 3.52 3.64 16.66
N LYS A 52 2.38 3.45 17.33
CA LYS A 52 1.70 2.15 17.45
C LYS A 52 1.30 1.56 16.09
N THR A 53 0.74 2.38 15.21
CA THR A 53 0.36 1.94 13.86
C THR A 53 1.58 1.56 13.01
N ASN A 54 2.70 2.26 13.19
CA ASN A 54 3.96 1.88 12.57
C ASN A 54 4.46 0.51 13.07
N GLN A 55 4.25 0.16 14.33
CA GLN A 55 4.59 -1.17 14.86
C GLN A 55 3.76 -2.26 14.18
N TYR A 56 2.44 -2.06 14.03
CA TYR A 56 1.58 -3.01 13.30
C TYR A 56 2.06 -3.22 11.86
N LEU A 57 2.39 -2.14 11.15
CA LEU A 57 2.90 -2.23 9.78
C LEU A 57 4.26 -2.94 9.72
N ARG A 58 5.15 -2.68 10.68
CA ARG A 58 6.46 -3.38 10.78
C ARG A 58 6.28 -4.88 11.02
N GLN A 59 5.30 -5.27 11.83
CA GLN A 59 5.00 -6.67 12.11
C GLN A 59 4.61 -7.44 10.83
N ILE A 60 3.86 -6.80 9.92
CA ILE A 60 3.37 -7.42 8.68
C ILE A 60 4.28 -7.18 7.46
N SER A 61 5.42 -6.52 7.64
CA SER A 61 6.34 -6.17 6.55
C SER A 61 7.79 -6.52 6.88
N TYR A 62 8.66 -6.36 5.88
CA TYR A 62 10.10 -6.55 6.01
C TYR A 62 10.86 -5.68 5.02
N PHE A 63 12.11 -5.39 5.33
CA PHE A 63 12.99 -4.64 4.42
C PHE A 63 13.41 -5.50 3.23
N TYR A 64 13.44 -4.89 2.05
CA TYR A 64 13.82 -5.54 0.80
C TYR A 64 14.87 -4.68 0.07
N LYS A 65 15.85 -5.34 -0.53
CA LYS A 65 17.02 -4.68 -1.13
C LYS A 65 16.75 -3.99 -2.47
N ARG A 66 15.61 -4.30 -3.10
CA ARG A 66 15.22 -3.77 -4.41
C ARG A 66 13.96 -2.93 -4.27
N PRO A 67 13.69 -2.02 -5.22
CA PRO A 67 12.40 -1.35 -5.34
C PRO A 67 11.23 -2.31 -5.21
N THR A 68 10.26 -1.94 -4.36
CA THR A 68 9.04 -2.72 -4.08
C THR A 68 7.77 -1.98 -4.46
N SER A 69 7.86 -0.71 -4.86
CA SER A 69 6.72 0.00 -5.43
C SER A 69 6.19 -0.73 -6.66
N PHE A 70 4.91 -0.59 -6.94
CA PHE A 70 4.30 -1.28 -8.08
C PHE A 70 4.87 -0.85 -9.42
N ASP A 71 5.37 0.39 -9.55
CA ASP A 71 6.04 0.87 -10.75
C ASP A 71 7.54 0.48 -10.81
N GLY A 72 8.04 -0.22 -9.78
CA GLY A 72 9.40 -0.78 -9.73
C GLY A 72 10.51 0.27 -9.54
N ARG A 73 10.18 1.53 -9.23
CA ARG A 73 11.15 2.63 -9.20
C ARG A 73 11.72 2.94 -7.83
N PHE A 74 10.96 2.68 -6.76
CA PHE A 74 11.36 3.00 -5.40
C PHE A 74 10.76 2.02 -4.39
N GLY A 75 10.94 2.29 -3.11
CA GLY A 75 10.44 1.44 -2.04
C GLY A 75 11.52 0.47 -1.56
N HIS A 76 11.50 0.20 -0.27
CA HIS A 76 12.47 -0.70 0.37
C HIS A 76 11.78 -1.59 1.40
N CYS A 77 10.45 -1.58 1.43
CA CYS A 77 9.63 -2.37 2.34
C CYS A 77 8.66 -3.23 1.53
N LYS A 78 8.52 -4.50 1.89
CA LYS A 78 7.59 -5.43 1.27
C LYS A 78 6.65 -6.00 2.34
N ILE A 79 5.37 -6.14 2.00
CA ILE A 79 4.38 -6.78 2.87
C ILE A 79 4.48 -8.30 2.72
N LYS A 80 4.36 -9.03 3.83
CA LYS A 80 4.32 -10.50 3.86
C LYS A 80 3.11 -11.00 3.06
N ASP A 81 3.29 -12.07 2.28
CA ASP A 81 2.20 -12.62 1.45
C ASP A 81 0.97 -13.04 2.27
N ASP A 82 1.19 -13.53 3.49
CA ASP A 82 0.12 -13.84 4.45
C ASP A 82 -0.68 -12.61 4.85
N ALA A 83 -0.03 -11.46 5.03
CA ALA A 83 -0.72 -10.19 5.32
C ALA A 83 -1.47 -9.65 4.10
N ILE A 84 -0.92 -9.80 2.89
CA ILE A 84 -1.61 -9.43 1.65
C ILE A 84 -2.94 -10.20 1.55
N ARG A 85 -2.92 -11.50 1.86
CA ARG A 85 -4.11 -12.37 1.86
C ARG A 85 -5.06 -12.05 3.01
N ALA A 86 -4.56 -11.97 4.24
CA ALA A 86 -5.39 -11.73 5.42
C ALA A 86 -6.11 -10.38 5.37
N LEU A 87 -5.43 -9.32 4.92
CA LEU A 87 -6.01 -7.99 4.79
C LEU A 87 -6.74 -7.76 3.46
N GLY A 88 -6.82 -8.76 2.57
CA GLY A 88 -7.46 -8.62 1.26
C GLY A 88 -6.93 -7.42 0.47
N LEU A 89 -5.59 -7.24 0.44
CA LEU A 89 -4.98 -6.04 -0.17
C LEU A 89 -5.14 -6.02 -1.69
N ASN A 90 -5.17 -7.20 -2.33
CA ASN A 90 -5.47 -7.29 -3.76
C ASN A 90 -6.88 -6.81 -4.11
N ASP A 91 -7.80 -6.88 -3.13
CA ASP A 91 -9.19 -6.46 -3.30
C ASP A 91 -9.43 -5.01 -2.85
N HIS A 92 -8.41 -4.31 -2.37
CA HIS A 92 -8.52 -2.92 -1.93
C HIS A 92 -8.68 -1.98 -3.14
N GLU A 93 -9.66 -1.07 -3.09
CA GLU A 93 -10.03 -0.21 -4.23
C GLU A 93 -8.86 0.66 -4.72
N MET A 94 -8.16 1.36 -3.82
CA MET A 94 -6.92 2.08 -4.17
C MET A 94 -5.85 1.18 -4.84
N VAL A 95 -5.67 -0.07 -4.38
CA VAL A 95 -4.67 -0.99 -4.94
C VAL A 95 -5.05 -1.39 -6.36
N LYS A 96 -6.33 -1.73 -6.60
CA LYS A 96 -6.84 -2.05 -7.94
C LYS A 96 -6.67 -0.87 -8.89
N ALA A 97 -7.11 0.31 -8.46
CA ALA A 97 -7.05 1.53 -9.28
C ALA A 97 -5.61 1.89 -9.67
N VAL A 98 -4.66 1.85 -8.70
CA VAL A 98 -3.25 2.12 -8.99
C VAL A 98 -2.66 1.06 -9.92
N ARG A 99 -2.96 -0.22 -9.70
CA ARG A 99 -2.48 -1.30 -10.58
C ARG A 99 -2.96 -1.13 -12.02
N ALA A 100 -4.24 -0.76 -12.21
CA ALA A 100 -4.79 -0.48 -13.53
C ALA A 100 -4.10 0.73 -14.19
N LYS A 101 -3.81 1.79 -13.43
CA LYS A 101 -3.08 2.96 -13.95
C LYS A 101 -1.63 2.63 -14.33
N ILE A 102 -0.93 1.80 -13.57
CA ILE A 102 0.43 1.35 -13.91
C ILE A 102 0.43 0.53 -15.20
N GLN A 103 -0.56 -0.35 -15.39
CA GLN A 103 -0.74 -1.07 -16.65
C GLN A 103 -1.01 -0.11 -17.83
N GLY A 104 -1.66 1.02 -17.56
CA GLY A 104 -1.85 2.12 -18.52
C GLY A 104 -0.64 3.04 -18.70
N GLY A 105 0.54 2.71 -18.15
CA GLY A 105 1.77 3.48 -18.32
C GLY A 105 1.97 4.63 -17.32
N TYR A 106 1.14 4.73 -16.28
CA TYR A 106 1.36 5.70 -15.21
C TYR A 106 2.47 5.25 -14.24
N PHE A 107 3.17 6.24 -13.70
CA PHE A 107 4.19 6.08 -12.67
C PHE A 107 3.76 6.75 -11.37
N ILE A 108 4.29 6.28 -10.25
CA ILE A 108 3.94 6.84 -8.94
C ILE A 108 4.87 8.03 -8.62
N GLN A 109 4.28 9.14 -8.16
CA GLN A 109 5.01 10.28 -7.64
C GLN A 109 5.30 10.09 -6.14
N LYS A 110 6.56 9.82 -5.79
CA LYS A 110 6.98 9.53 -4.41
C LYS A 110 6.77 10.71 -3.43
N SER A 111 6.97 11.94 -3.88
CA SER A 111 6.89 13.16 -3.07
C SER A 111 6.48 14.34 -3.94
N ARG A 112 5.71 15.28 -3.38
CA ARG A 112 5.32 16.53 -4.05
C ARG A 112 6.30 17.69 -3.79
N GLY A 113 7.44 17.42 -3.16
CA GLY A 113 8.46 18.41 -2.83
C GLY A 113 8.93 18.33 -1.38
N LEU A 114 9.92 19.16 -1.04
CA LEU A 114 10.48 19.25 0.31
C LEU A 114 9.39 19.63 1.32
N GLY A 115 9.36 18.94 2.46
CA GLY A 115 8.39 19.19 3.54
C GLY A 115 6.99 18.61 3.31
N THR A 116 6.70 17.99 2.16
CA THR A 116 5.39 17.37 1.93
C THR A 116 5.27 16.03 2.66
N ARG A 117 4.19 15.89 3.44
CA ARG A 117 3.88 14.63 4.16
C ARG A 117 3.33 13.60 3.19
N ASN A 118 3.74 12.35 3.38
CA ASN A 118 3.22 11.21 2.63
C ASN A 118 1.99 10.64 3.36
N GLY A 119 0.83 11.16 2.95
CA GLY A 119 -0.51 10.67 3.28
C GLY A 119 -0.70 9.22 2.83
N PHE A 120 -1.48 8.41 3.57
CA PHE A 120 -1.84 7.06 3.10
C PHE A 120 -3.14 7.05 2.27
N SER A 121 -3.91 8.15 2.32
CA SER A 121 -5.24 8.26 1.70
C SER A 121 -5.21 8.61 0.22
N LYS A 122 -4.04 8.93 -0.34
CA LYS A 122 -3.86 9.37 -1.72
C LYS A 122 -2.57 8.82 -2.31
N ILE A 123 -2.61 8.44 -3.58
CA ILE A 123 -1.46 8.11 -4.41
C ILE A 123 -1.44 9.08 -5.58
N PHE A 124 -0.35 9.82 -5.72
CA PHE A 124 -0.14 10.73 -6.85
C PHE A 124 0.54 9.97 -7.97
N MET A 125 0.07 10.16 -9.19
CA MET A 125 0.61 9.49 -10.38
C MET A 125 0.71 10.46 -11.55
N PHE A 126 1.48 10.07 -12.57
CA PHE A 126 1.69 10.83 -13.79
C PHE A 126 2.14 9.91 -14.93
N THR A 127 2.17 10.40 -16.16
CA THR A 127 2.78 9.72 -17.32
C THR A 127 3.94 10.54 -17.85
N PHE A 128 4.78 9.97 -18.72
CA PHE A 128 5.86 10.72 -19.37
C PHE A 128 5.51 11.01 -20.83
N GLU A 129 5.68 12.26 -21.25
CA GLU A 129 5.74 12.67 -22.65
C GLU A 129 7.09 13.34 -22.87
N ASN A 130 7.89 12.82 -23.81
CA ASN A 130 9.23 13.32 -24.12
C ASN A 130 10.14 13.49 -22.88
N GLY A 131 10.05 12.55 -21.91
CA GLY A 131 10.83 12.57 -20.68
C GLY A 131 10.33 13.55 -19.61
N THR A 132 9.24 14.27 -19.86
CA THR A 132 8.64 15.22 -18.92
C THR A 132 7.38 14.63 -18.28
N PRO A 133 7.19 14.74 -16.95
CA PRO A 133 5.95 14.35 -16.27
C PRO A 133 4.75 15.15 -16.77
N VAL A 134 3.70 14.47 -17.22
CA VAL A 134 2.44 15.03 -17.71
C VAL A 134 1.24 14.24 -17.17
N HIS A 135 0.02 14.76 -17.40
CA HIS A 135 -1.25 14.17 -16.96
C HIS A 135 -1.24 13.76 -15.47
N PRO A 136 -1.00 14.72 -14.55
CA PRO A 136 -1.02 14.42 -13.13
C PRO A 136 -2.41 13.92 -12.72
N ILE A 137 -2.45 12.82 -11.98
CA ILE A 137 -3.68 12.30 -11.39
C ILE A 137 -3.46 11.95 -9.91
N THR A 138 -4.56 11.86 -9.18
CA THR A 138 -4.60 11.42 -7.80
C THR A 138 -5.58 10.25 -7.67
N VAL A 139 -5.13 9.15 -7.10
CA VAL A 139 -5.97 8.00 -6.73
C VAL A 139 -6.24 8.08 -5.23
N THR A 140 -7.51 8.11 -4.81
CA THR A 140 -7.89 8.14 -3.40
C THR A 140 -7.97 6.74 -2.80
N LEU A 141 -8.11 6.68 -1.47
CA LEU A 141 -8.30 5.43 -0.72
C LEU A 141 -9.48 4.59 -1.25
N GLN A 142 -10.55 5.25 -1.69
CA GLN A 142 -11.74 4.61 -2.28
C GLN A 142 -11.54 4.21 -3.75
N GLY A 143 -10.34 4.37 -4.30
CA GLY A 143 -10.04 4.06 -5.70
C GLY A 143 -10.51 5.12 -6.70
N ALA A 144 -11.11 6.23 -6.24
CA ALA A 144 -11.53 7.32 -7.11
C ALA A 144 -10.31 8.00 -7.74
N VAL A 145 -10.37 8.26 -9.04
CA VAL A 145 -9.32 8.95 -9.79
C VAL A 145 -9.76 10.39 -10.02
N LYS A 146 -8.88 11.34 -9.68
CA LYS A 146 -9.06 12.77 -9.92
C LYS A 146 -7.93 13.29 -10.79
N ASP A 147 -8.24 14.25 -11.65
CA ASP A 147 -7.22 14.99 -12.38
C ASP A 147 -6.50 15.97 -11.45
N GLY A 148 -5.20 16.15 -11.68
CA GLY A 148 -4.34 16.98 -10.85
C GLY A 148 -3.85 16.31 -9.58
N TRP A 149 -3.03 17.06 -8.84
CA TRP A 149 -2.45 16.65 -7.56
C TRP A 149 -3.11 17.40 -6.40
N ASP A 150 -4.40 17.15 -6.21
CA ASP A 150 -5.23 17.74 -5.16
C ASP A 150 -5.33 16.83 -3.92
#